data_AF-A0A2T2W5P6-F1
#
_entry.id   AF-A0A2T2W5P6-F1
#
_cell.length_a   1.000
_cell.length_b   1.000
_cell.length_c   1.000
_cell.angle_alpha   90.00
_cell.angle_beta   90.00
_cell.angle_gamma   90.00
#
_symmetry.space_group_name_H-M   'P 1'
#
loop_
_entity.id
_entity.type
_entity.pdbx_description
1 polymer ?
#
loop_
_entity_poly.entity_id
_entity_poly.type
_entity_poly.pdbx_seq_one_letter_code
_entity_poly.pdbx_strand_id
1 'polypeptide(L)' 'MTLLFIFRIVLTWYPQADLSKLPFALVAWPTEPFLAPMRKLVPPIGGVDIAPVIWVGIVTLLREILVGQQGLLRMIG' A
#
# COMPACT_ATOMS: atom_id res chain seq x y z
N MET A 1 1.51 -1.69 -9.23
CA MET A 1 0.92 -1.65 -7.87
C MET A 1 1.53 -0.58 -6.99
N THR A 2 2.86 -0.47 -6.85
CA THR A 2 3.50 0.54 -5.98
C THR A 2 3.03 1.98 -6.21
N LEU A 3 2.93 2.43 -7.47
CA LEU A 3 2.43 3.77 -7.80
C LEU A 3 0.98 4.00 -7.31
N LEU A 4 0.11 3.00 -7.38
CA LEU A 4 -1.27 3.11 -6.90
C LEU A 4 -1.30 3.26 -5.37
N PHE A 5 -0.43 2.57 -4.64
CA PHE A 5 -0.30 2.77 -3.20
C PHE A 5 0.23 4.16 -2.86
N ILE A 6 1.17 4.71 -3.64
CA ILE A 6 1.64 6.10 -3.46
C ILE A 6 0.48 7.09 -3.67
N PHE A 7 -0.27 6.97 -4.77
CA PHE A 7 -1.45 7.81 -4.98
C PHE A 7 -2.49 7.62 -3.88
N ARG A 8 -2.70 6.39 -3.40
CA ARG A 8 -3.62 6.11 -2.31
C ARG A 8 -3.23 6.82 -1.01
N ILE A 9 -1.94 6.88 -0.66
CA ILE A 9 -1.44 7.64 0.50
C ILE A 9 -1.81 9.12 0.35
N VAL A 10 -1.45 9.72 -0.77
CA VAL A 10 -1.70 11.14 -1.02
C VAL A 10 -3.20 11.45 -0.96
N LEU A 11 -4.04 10.62 -1.56
CA LEU A 11 -5.50 10.81 -1.55
C LEU A 11 -6.10 10.71 -0.14
N THR A 12 -5.50 9.94 0.77
CA THR A 12 -5.99 9.86 2.16
C THR A 12 -5.72 11.12 2.98
N TRP A 13 -4.80 11.98 2.55
CA TRP A 13 -4.57 13.29 3.16
C TRP A 13 -5.64 14.31 2.78
N TYR A 14 -6.40 14.04 1.71
CA TYR A 14 -7.51 14.86 1.24
C TYR A 14 -8.83 14.13 1.52
N PRO A 15 -9.37 14.20 2.74
CA PRO A 15 -10.63 13.51 3.10
C PRO A 15 -11.85 13.99 2.29
N GLN A 16 -11.73 15.13 1.61
CA GLN A 16 -12.73 15.65 0.67
C GLN A 16 -12.77 14.89 -0.67
N ALA A 17 -11.72 14.14 -1.00
CA ALA A 17 -11.65 13.34 -2.22
C ALA A 17 -12.48 12.06 -2.07
N ASP A 18 -13.53 11.95 -2.87
CA ASP A 18 -14.43 10.79 -2.88
C ASP A 18 -13.76 9.61 -3.62
N LEU A 19 -13.18 8.68 -2.86
CA LEU A 19 -12.49 7.49 -3.36
C LEU A 19 -13.42 6.52 -4.10
N SER A 20 -14.74 6.68 -3.99
CA SER A 20 -15.72 5.85 -4.71
C SER A 20 -16.05 6.39 -6.11
N LYS A 21 -15.63 7.62 -6.43
CA LYS A 21 -15.91 8.27 -7.72
C LYS A 21 -14.69 8.32 -8.63
N LEU A 22 -14.94 8.32 -9.94
CA LEU A 22 -13.90 8.56 -10.92
C LEU A 22 -13.38 10.01 -10.79
N PRO A 23 -12.06 10.24 -10.95
CA PRO A 23 -11.02 9.28 -11.33
C PRO A 23 -10.43 8.47 -10.15
N PHE A 24 -10.69 8.88 -8.91
CA PHE A 24 -10.06 8.31 -7.71
C PHE A 24 -10.37 6.82 -7.49
N ALA A 25 -11.55 6.38 -7.92
CA ALA A 25 -11.96 4.97 -7.92
C ALA A 25 -10.98 4.06 -8.66
N LEU A 26 -10.30 4.56 -9.70
CA LEU A 26 -9.29 3.79 -10.45
C LEU A 26 -8.05 3.43 -9.60
N VAL A 27 -7.74 4.26 -8.60
CA VAL A 27 -6.66 4.00 -7.64
C VAL A 27 -7.20 3.21 -6.44
N ALA A 28 -8.41 3.55 -6.00
CA ALA A 28 -9.01 2.97 -4.82
C ALA A 28 -9.33 1.49 -4.98
N TRP A 29 -10.05 1.14 -6.04
CA TRP A 29 -10.57 -0.20 -6.23
C TRP A 29 -9.51 -1.31 -6.30
N PRO A 30 -8.38 -1.15 -7.02
CA PRO A 30 -7.33 -2.17 -7.03
C PRO A 30 -6.51 -2.24 -5.73
N THR A 31 -6.49 -1.18 -4.92
CA THR A 31 -5.74 -1.16 -3.64
C THR A 31 -6.59 -1.58 -2.44
N GLU A 32 -7.91 -1.44 -2.51
CA GLU A 32 -8.86 -1.75 -1.43
C GLU A 32 -8.75 -3.19 -0.88
N PRO A 33 -8.64 -4.25 -1.70
CA PRO A 33 -8.58 -5.63 -1.20
C PRO A 33 -7.38 -5.89 -0.28
N PHE A 34 -6.28 -5.17 -0.50
CA PHE A 34 -5.07 -5.26 0.32
C PHE A 34 -5.16 -4.38 1.56
N LEU A 35 -5.78 -3.21 1.45
CA LEU A 35 -5.85 -2.23 2.53
C LEU A 35 -6.98 -2.50 3.52
N ALA A 36 -8.12 -3.03 3.09
CA ALA A 36 -9.26 -3.33 3.94
C ALA A 36 -8.92 -4.27 5.11
N PRO A 37 -8.21 -5.41 4.93
CA PRO A 37 -7.78 -6.23 6.05
C PRO A 37 -6.72 -5.53 6.91
N MET A 38 -5.80 -4.77 6.29
CA MET A 38 -4.76 -4.04 7.02
C MET A 38 -5.33 -2.95 7.93
N ARG A 39 -6.39 -2.25 7.50
CA ARG A 39 -7.10 -1.25 8.32
C ARG A 39 -7.82 -1.84 9.53
N LYS A 40 -8.14 -3.13 9.52
CA LYS A 40 -8.66 -3.82 10.73
C LYS A 40 -7.57 -4.01 11.78
N LEU A 41 -6.31 -4.13 11.35
CA LEU A 41 -5.16 -4.31 12.23
C LEU A 41 -4.57 -2.97 12.68
N VAL A 42 -4.46 -2.02 11.75
CA VAL A 42 -3.94 -0.67 11.97
C VAL A 42 -4.99 0.33 11.49
N PRO A 43 -5.90 0.79 12.38
CA PRO A 43 -6.91 1.76 12.01
C PRO A 43 -6.26 3.09 11.57
N PRO A 44 -6.93 3.89 10.73
CA PRO A 44 -6.47 5.22 10.36
C PRO A 44 -6.24 6.09 11.61
N ILE A 45 -5.11 6.80 11.65
CA ILE A 45 -4.77 7.69 12.77
C ILE A 45 -4.95 9.12 12.30
N GLY A 46 -5.78 9.90 13.00
CA GLY A 46 -6.04 11.30 12.65
C GLY A 46 -6.69 11.50 11.27
N GLY A 47 -7.46 10.52 10.79
CA GLY A 47 -8.11 10.56 9.48
C GLY A 47 -7.21 10.20 8.29
N VAL A 48 -5.94 9.89 8.53
CA VAL A 48 -4.97 9.47 7.51
C VAL A 48 -4.82 7.96 7.51
N ASP A 49 -4.93 7.33 6.34
CA ASP A 49 -4.73 5.89 6.17
C ASP A 49 -3.23 5.57 6.08
N ILE A 50 -2.70 4.93 7.11
CA ILE A 50 -1.27 4.56 7.22
C ILE A 50 -1.02 3.17 6.60
N ALA A 51 -2.07 2.36 6.40
CA ALA A 51 -1.95 1.01 5.87
C ALA A 51 -1.17 0.91 4.53
N PRO A 52 -1.31 1.84 3.58
CA PRO A 52 -0.53 1.79 2.34
C PRO A 52 0.98 1.90 2.55
N VAL A 53 1.43 2.75 3.48
CA VAL A 53 2.85 2.94 3.79
C VAL A 53 3.44 1.64 4.35
N ILE A 54 2.71 1.03 5.29
CA ILE A 54 3.11 -0.23 5.91
C ILE A 54 3.18 -1.33 4.85
N TRP A 55 2.19 -1.39 3.94
CA TRP A 55 2.17 -2.36 2.86
C TRP A 55 3.39 -2.22 1.93
N VAL A 56 3.72 -0.99 1.52
CA VAL A 56 4.92 -0.73 0.72
C VAL A 56 6.19 -1.15 1.45
N GLY A 57 6.29 -0.88 2.76
CA GLY A 57 7.41 -1.32 3.60
C GLY A 57 7.56 -2.84 3.62
N ILE A 58 6.48 -3.57 3.88
CA ILE A 58 6.47 -5.05 3.94
C ILE A 58 6.87 -5.64 2.59
N VAL A 59 6.26 -5.19 1.50
CA VAL A 59 6.54 -5.71 0.15
C VAL A 59 7.99 -5.42 -0.26
N THR A 60 8.50 -4.24 0.08
CA THR A 60 9.90 -3.88 -0.23
C THR A 60 10.88 -4.74 0.56
N LEU A 61 10.63 -4.94 1.86
CA LEU A 61 11.45 -5.79 2.71
C LEU A 61 11.46 -7.25 2.23
N LEU A 62 10.28 -7.80 1.93
CA LEU A 62 10.16 -9.16 1.39
C LEU A 62 10.90 -9.30 0.05
N ARG A 63 10.77 -8.32 -0.84
CA ARG A 63 11.48 -8.32 -2.12
C ARG A 63 13.00 -8.33 -1.92
N GLU A 64 13.52 -7.53 -0.99
CA GLU A 64 14.96 -7.47 -0.73
C GLU A 64 15.48 -8.77 -0.11
N ILE A 65 14.77 -9.34 0.87
CA ILE A 65 15.15 -10.62 1.50
C ILE A 65 15.12 -11.77 0.49
N LEU A 66 14.16 -11.79 -0.42
CA LEU A 66 14.01 -12.91 -1.36
C LEU A 66 14.90 -12.74 -2.60
N VAL A 67 14.90 -11.55 -3.21
CA VAL A 67 15.42 -11.31 -4.57
C VAL A 67 16.48 -10.20 -4.62
N GLY A 68 16.78 -9.56 -3.49
CA GLY A 68 17.79 -8.49 -3.39
C GLY A 68 19.20 -8.94 -3.75
N GLN A 69 20.17 -8.03 -3.67
CA GLN A 69 21.57 -8.35 -3.97
C GLN A 69 22.12 -9.48 -3.10
N GLN A 70 21.66 -9.57 -1.85
CA GLN A 70 21.95 -10.67 -0.92
C GLN A 70 20.72 -11.56 -0.69
N GLY A 71 19.81 -11.62 -1.66
CA GLY A 71 18.53 -12.31 -1.51
C GLY A 71 18.71 -13.83 -1.36
N LEU A 72 17.91 -14.45 -0.50
CA LEU A 72 17.95 -15.88 -0.21
C LEU A 72 17.88 -16.74 -1.49
N LEU A 73 17.08 -16.33 -2.47
CA LEU A 73 16.94 -17.07 -3.73
C LEU A 73 18.20 -17.00 -4.60
N ARG A 74 19.00 -15.93 -4.47
CA ARG A 74 20.31 -15.78 -5.14
C ARG A 74 21.43 -16.56 -4.45
N MET A 75 21.24 -16.91 -3.18
CA MET A 75 22.22 -17.71 -2.42
C MET A 75 22.05 -19.21 -2.64
N ILE A 76 20.86 -19.64 -3.06
CA ILE A 76 20.50 -21.06 -3.24
C ILE A 76 20.72 -21.53 -4.69
N GLY A 77 20.69 -20.62 -5.67
CA GLY A 77 20.96 -20.89 -7.08
C GLY A 77 22.38 -20.52 -7.48
#